data_AF-A0A3A0G8Q1-F1
#
_entry.id   AF-A0A3A0G8Q1-F1
#
_cell.length_a   1.000
_cell.length_b   1.000
_cell.length_c   1.000
_cell.angle_alpha   90.00
_cell.angle_beta   90.00
_cell.angle_gamma   90.00
#
_symmetry.space_group_name_H-M   'P 1'
#
loop_
_entity.id
_entity.type
_entity.pdbx_description
1 polymer ?
#
loop_
_entity_poly.entity_id
_entity_poly.type
_entity_poly.pdbx_seq_one_letter_code
_entity_poly.pdbx_strand_id
1 'polypeptide(L)'
;EDYNLFNGDQCFFDPTDSDGNRVLVKTVDGLIKSSNLQSAEPAWSQATSGMEAITVQGMARAQNDAADSVAIVTNAGLAFSQNFSSENRVWAFPRCNGRKTCWSYSIAIDPNNPDIVFSGTEDIELGRLSTDDDGAVQTDWRLLLDNPSGATDGDDLPVDLKFRVFKAIPNKVFGVFAWNTSSESFNGGIYPISYSSTPSDTTTVHHPVVLAGKPVNDLIALDESVMYASVPARAGVTNPGIYRLTIQQDESISAELVASSALAGDAGNSIFVYDQNRDLLMAASNSHFYTLSSAASGAGAWLGQSYGTDPGATALAVDQETGRIFRSISNRIYVSDDLGSIWSVFFTGLNDETFHVLLPSSVASSTAARISKPLAQASVLGGSALGLSRISQSNNIPSNCSIIVGKSCAGKSISPGQECSITVNLKNRNTKKGISGKSFALQRKLGSSTWSRFKSGKTLKGGAKTINFQVKKSASYRAVFNSDSISCTSSAKNIRVKIRT
;
A
#
# COMPACT_ATOMS: atom_id res chain seq x y z
N GLU A 1 -8.91 7.79 28.69
CA GLU A 1 -7.95 8.77 28.13
C GLU A 1 -7.35 8.14 26.90
N ASP A 2 -8.07 8.33 25.79
CA ASP A 2 -7.94 7.55 24.57
C ASP A 2 -7.58 8.50 23.43
N TYR A 3 -6.29 8.62 23.13
CA TYR A 3 -5.84 9.27 21.90
C TYR A 3 -5.54 8.18 20.86
N ASN A 4 -6.52 7.91 20.00
CA ASN A 4 -6.30 7.27 18.70
C ASN A 4 -5.70 8.32 17.78
N LEU A 5 -4.39 8.30 17.56
CA LEU A 5 -3.75 9.14 16.53
C LEU A 5 -2.85 8.26 15.65
N PHE A 6 -3.00 8.48 14.34
CA PHE A 6 -2.12 8.11 13.22
C PHE A 6 -2.48 6.87 12.38
N ASN A 7 -3.22 7.15 11.30
CA ASN A 7 -3.31 6.37 10.06
C ASN A 7 -2.25 6.93 9.09
N GLY A 8 -1.61 6.11 8.26
CA GLY A 8 -0.68 6.60 7.24
C GLY A 8 -0.62 5.67 6.05
N ASP A 9 -0.86 6.19 4.85
CA ASP A 9 -1.10 5.41 3.63
C ASP A 9 -0.12 5.73 2.49
N GLN A 10 1.16 5.92 2.81
CA GLN A 10 2.14 6.43 1.85
C GLN A 10 3.28 5.44 1.61
N CYS A 11 3.54 5.18 0.33
CA CYS A 11 4.54 4.25 -0.16
C CYS A 11 5.13 4.83 -1.46
N PHE A 12 6.43 4.66 -1.74
CA PHE A 12 7.05 5.15 -2.97
C PHE A 12 7.89 4.07 -3.64
N PHE A 13 7.80 3.97 -4.97
CA PHE A 13 8.73 3.20 -5.79
C PHE A 13 9.92 4.06 -6.17
N ASP A 14 11.10 3.45 -6.21
CA ASP A 14 12.29 4.06 -6.78
C ASP A 14 12.10 4.18 -8.31
N PRO A 15 12.06 5.39 -8.88
CA PRO A 15 11.83 5.58 -10.31
C PRO A 15 13.04 5.16 -11.15
N THR A 16 14.22 5.12 -10.53
CA THR A 16 15.47 4.74 -11.19
C THR A 16 15.61 3.23 -11.30
N ASP A 17 14.76 2.50 -10.56
CA ASP A 17 14.65 1.06 -10.64
C ASP A 17 13.66 0.67 -11.72
N SER A 18 14.19 0.44 -12.93
CA SER A 18 13.41 0.00 -14.08
C SER A 18 12.63 -1.30 -13.84
N ASP A 19 13.03 -2.09 -12.86
CA ASP A 19 12.39 -3.36 -12.52
C ASP A 19 11.30 -3.19 -11.44
N GLY A 20 11.13 -1.97 -10.88
CA GLY A 20 10.16 -1.66 -9.84
C GLY A 20 10.39 -2.45 -8.54
N ASN A 21 11.63 -2.85 -8.27
CA ASN A 21 12.02 -3.73 -7.17
C ASN A 21 12.22 -3.01 -5.85
N ARG A 22 12.45 -1.70 -5.88
CA ARG A 22 12.75 -0.87 -4.72
C ARG A 22 11.55 -0.04 -4.30
N VAL A 23 11.20 -0.16 -3.03
CA VAL A 23 10.07 0.55 -2.42
C VAL A 23 10.39 1.07 -1.03
N LEU A 24 9.81 2.23 -0.69
CA LEU A 24 9.73 2.81 0.64
C LEU A 24 8.30 2.69 1.17
N VAL A 25 8.12 2.22 2.40
CA VAL A 25 6.82 2.14 3.06
C VAL A 25 6.87 2.85 4.40
N LYS A 26 5.84 3.66 4.68
CA LYS A 26 5.57 4.19 6.01
C LYS A 26 4.92 3.10 6.87
N THR A 27 5.48 2.87 8.06
CA THR A 27 4.93 1.97 9.09
C THR A 27 4.73 2.73 10.40
N VAL A 28 4.08 2.10 11.37
CA VAL A 28 3.94 2.64 12.73
C VAL A 28 5.31 2.82 13.43
N ASP A 29 6.32 2.05 13.02
CA ASP A 29 7.66 2.04 13.60
C ASP A 29 8.68 2.87 12.79
N GLY A 30 8.22 3.63 11.79
CA GLY A 30 9.06 4.46 10.92
C GLY A 30 9.06 4.01 9.45
N LEU A 31 10.10 4.35 8.69
CA LEU A 31 10.19 3.99 7.27
C LEU A 31 10.99 2.70 7.08
N ILE A 32 10.43 1.78 6.30
CA ILE A 32 11.11 0.58 5.83
C ILE A 32 11.26 0.60 4.32
N LYS A 33 12.26 -0.10 3.81
CA LYS A 33 12.52 -0.25 2.39
C LYS A 33 12.71 -1.70 2.00
N SER A 34 12.32 -2.05 0.78
CA SER A 34 12.73 -3.30 0.12
C SER A 34 13.60 -2.99 -1.09
N SER A 35 14.53 -3.88 -1.40
CA SER A 35 15.37 -3.82 -2.60
C SER A 35 15.00 -4.87 -3.65
N ASN A 36 14.01 -5.73 -3.38
CA ASN A 36 13.56 -6.77 -4.31
C ASN A 36 12.11 -7.21 -4.01
N LEU A 37 11.16 -6.39 -4.47
CA LEU A 37 9.73 -6.71 -4.38
C LEU A 37 9.30 -7.92 -5.22
N GLN A 38 10.03 -8.27 -6.27
CA GLN A 38 9.68 -9.40 -7.14
C GLN A 38 10.05 -10.77 -6.53
N SER A 39 10.81 -10.78 -5.44
CA SER A 39 11.10 -12.03 -4.73
C SER A 39 9.85 -12.57 -4.02
N ALA A 40 9.74 -13.89 -3.91
CA ALA A 40 8.64 -14.52 -3.18
C ALA A 40 8.59 -14.12 -1.69
N GLU A 41 9.71 -13.61 -1.15
CA GLU A 41 9.86 -13.10 0.20
C GLU A 41 10.73 -11.82 0.17
N PRO A 42 10.15 -10.64 -0.11
CA PRO A 42 10.88 -9.38 -0.17
C PRO A 42 11.59 -9.10 1.15
N ALA A 43 12.89 -8.84 1.09
CA ALA A 43 13.66 -8.43 2.26
C ALA A 43 13.35 -6.96 2.57
N TRP A 44 13.09 -6.67 3.85
CA TRP A 44 12.83 -5.32 4.34
C TRP A 44 13.93 -4.88 5.30
N SER A 45 14.31 -3.61 5.21
CA SER A 45 15.29 -2.98 6.10
C SER A 45 14.82 -1.58 6.48
N GLN A 46 15.30 -1.04 7.59
CA GLN A 46 14.98 0.33 7.98
C GLN A 46 15.58 1.31 6.95
N ALA A 47 14.79 2.28 6.51
CA ALA A 47 15.20 3.29 5.54
C ALA A 47 15.78 4.56 6.19
N THR A 48 15.80 4.61 7.53
CA THR A 48 16.04 5.80 8.32
C THR A 48 17.24 5.65 9.25
N SER A 49 18.43 5.39 8.72
CA SER A 49 19.65 5.50 9.53
C SER A 49 19.71 6.90 10.15
N GLY A 50 19.56 7.02 11.47
CA GLY A 50 19.52 8.29 12.19
C GLY A 50 18.13 8.85 12.54
N MET A 51 17.02 8.19 12.13
CA MET A 51 15.68 8.48 12.68
C MET A 51 15.20 7.30 13.49
N GLU A 52 15.47 7.33 14.79
CA GLU A 52 14.92 6.36 15.73
C GLU A 52 13.68 6.97 16.40
N ALA A 53 12.58 6.21 16.46
CA ALA A 53 11.36 6.53 17.22
C ALA A 53 10.59 7.80 16.80
N ILE A 54 10.42 8.04 15.50
CA ILE A 54 9.65 9.19 15.00
C ILE A 54 8.41 8.73 14.24
N THR A 55 7.23 9.23 14.63
CA THR A 55 5.99 8.97 13.90
C THR A 55 5.98 9.79 12.63
N VAL A 56 6.12 9.13 11.49
CA VAL A 56 5.93 9.77 10.18
C VAL A 56 4.46 10.18 10.06
N GLN A 57 4.20 11.42 9.67
CA GLN A 57 2.86 11.96 9.48
C GLN A 57 2.47 11.95 8.01
N GLY A 58 3.42 12.29 7.15
CA GLY A 58 3.22 12.53 5.75
C GLY A 58 4.54 12.39 5.00
N MET A 59 4.46 12.13 3.71
CA MET A 59 5.59 12.02 2.82
C MET A 59 5.21 12.53 1.43
N ALA A 60 6.19 13.07 0.73
CA ALA A 60 6.09 13.47 -0.66
C ALA A 60 7.35 13.05 -1.40
N ARG A 61 7.21 12.77 -2.70
CA ARG A 61 8.31 12.46 -3.60
C ARG A 61 8.20 13.39 -4.81
N ALA A 62 9.34 13.85 -5.31
CA ALA A 62 9.38 14.62 -6.54
C ALA A 62 8.86 13.78 -7.73
N GLN A 63 7.98 14.37 -8.53
CA GLN A 63 7.37 13.70 -9.69
C GLN A 63 8.23 13.80 -10.96
N ASN A 64 9.36 14.51 -10.92
CA ASN A 64 10.31 14.55 -12.02
C ASN A 64 11.19 13.29 -11.95
N ASP A 65 11.28 12.51 -13.03
CA ASP A 65 12.10 11.29 -13.11
C ASP A 65 13.58 11.54 -12.86
N ALA A 66 14.06 12.77 -13.08
CA ALA A 66 15.44 13.16 -12.79
C ALA A 66 15.67 13.48 -11.29
N ALA A 67 14.60 13.68 -10.51
CA ALA A 67 14.68 14.10 -9.13
C ALA A 67 14.50 12.91 -8.19
N ASP A 68 15.59 12.56 -7.50
CA ASP A 68 15.61 11.52 -6.48
C ASP A 68 15.26 12.06 -5.08
N SER A 69 14.31 13.00 -5.07
CA SER A 69 13.95 13.78 -3.89
C SER A 69 12.74 13.21 -3.17
N VAL A 70 12.90 12.94 -1.88
CA VAL A 70 11.85 12.53 -0.95
C VAL A 70 11.86 13.48 0.25
N ALA A 71 10.67 13.89 0.66
CA ALA A 71 10.44 14.68 1.85
C ALA A 71 9.48 13.94 2.76
N ILE A 72 9.73 14.00 4.07
CA ILE A 72 8.86 13.40 5.09
C ILE A 72 8.60 14.43 6.18
N VAL A 73 7.36 14.45 6.65
CA VAL A 73 6.96 15.15 7.87
C VAL A 73 6.78 14.14 8.97
N THR A 74 7.20 14.50 10.17
CA THR A 74 7.14 13.65 11.35
C THR A 74 6.61 14.45 12.55
N ASN A 75 6.33 13.79 13.66
CA ASN A 75 6.00 14.49 14.91
C ASN A 75 7.20 15.26 15.52
N ALA A 76 8.42 15.07 15.02
CA ALA A 76 9.63 15.73 15.51
C ALA A 76 10.24 16.74 14.52
N GLY A 77 9.63 16.95 13.35
CA GLY A 77 10.19 17.81 12.31
C GLY A 77 10.07 17.23 10.91
N LEU A 78 10.92 17.76 10.04
CA LEU A 78 10.97 17.43 8.62
C LEU A 78 12.26 16.69 8.31
N ALA A 79 12.22 15.79 7.33
CA ALA A 79 13.41 15.15 6.80
C ALA A 79 13.35 15.12 5.28
N PHE A 80 14.50 15.39 4.64
CA PHE A 80 14.62 15.48 3.19
C PHE A 80 15.79 14.62 2.71
N SER A 81 15.63 13.95 1.59
CA SER A 81 16.71 13.28 0.89
C SER A 81 16.61 13.66 -0.58
N GLN A 82 17.71 14.13 -1.18
CA GLN A 82 17.81 14.41 -2.62
C GLN A 82 18.50 13.27 -3.39
N ASN A 83 18.80 12.17 -2.70
CA ASN A 83 19.47 10.98 -3.24
C ASN A 83 18.83 9.68 -2.70
N PHE A 84 17.50 9.66 -2.63
CA PHE A 84 16.73 8.60 -2.01
C PHE A 84 16.98 7.19 -2.58
N SER A 85 17.22 7.05 -3.89
CA SER A 85 17.55 5.80 -4.59
C SER A 85 18.98 5.31 -4.29
N SER A 86 19.87 6.17 -3.79
CA SER A 86 21.27 5.85 -3.52
C SER A 86 21.43 4.77 -2.43
N GLU A 87 22.51 4.00 -2.52
CA GLU A 87 22.93 3.12 -1.40
C GLU A 87 23.41 3.96 -0.20
N ASN A 88 24.08 5.08 -0.47
CA ASN A 88 24.58 6.03 0.51
C ASN A 88 23.65 7.25 0.63
N ARG A 89 22.39 6.95 0.98
CA ARG A 89 21.37 7.97 1.22
C ARG A 89 21.80 8.95 2.31
N VAL A 90 21.55 10.22 2.06
CA VAL A 90 21.71 11.28 3.03
C VAL A 90 20.34 11.86 3.35
N TRP A 91 20.06 11.96 4.64
CA TRP A 91 18.89 12.66 5.16
C TRP A 91 19.34 13.98 5.77
N ALA A 92 18.72 15.06 5.32
CA ALA A 92 18.80 16.34 5.95
C ALA A 92 17.63 16.52 6.91
N PHE A 93 17.94 17.00 8.11
CA PHE A 93 16.99 17.30 9.17
C PHE A 93 17.00 18.79 9.40
N PRO A 94 16.37 19.58 8.52
CA PRO A 94 16.27 21.00 8.77
C PRO A 94 15.62 21.19 10.14
N ARG A 95 16.31 21.94 10.99
CA ARG A 95 15.75 22.37 12.26
C ARG A 95 14.44 23.07 11.96
N CYS A 96 13.46 22.80 12.80
CA CYS A 96 12.13 23.40 12.80
C CYS A 96 12.21 24.88 12.39
N ASN A 97 11.29 25.30 11.53
CA ASN A 97 11.30 26.51 10.69
C ASN A 97 11.30 27.85 11.48
N GLY A 98 12.14 27.99 12.53
CA GLY A 98 12.14 29.09 13.47
C GLY A 98 10.93 29.16 14.42
N ARG A 99 9.93 28.27 14.28
CA ARG A 99 8.68 28.27 15.07
C ARG A 99 8.74 27.41 16.34
N LYS A 100 7.78 27.66 17.25
CA LYS A 100 7.63 26.96 18.54
C LYS A 100 7.36 25.46 18.41
N THR A 101 6.80 24.99 17.30
CA THR A 101 6.46 23.58 17.07
C THR A 101 7.01 23.09 15.74
N CYS A 102 7.56 21.87 15.76
CA CYS A 102 8.16 21.19 14.59
C CYS A 102 7.17 20.22 13.93
N TRP A 103 5.93 20.22 14.40
CA TRP A 103 4.93 19.30 13.92
C TRP A 103 4.56 19.71 12.49
N SER A 104 4.26 18.76 11.62
CA SER A 104 3.63 18.94 10.31
C SER A 104 2.78 17.71 9.98
N TYR A 105 1.59 17.93 9.42
CA TYR A 105 0.64 16.86 9.06
C TYR A 105 0.77 16.46 7.59
N SER A 106 1.15 17.41 6.74
CA SER A 106 1.21 17.20 5.30
C SER A 106 2.44 17.86 4.70
N ILE A 107 2.93 17.24 3.62
CA ILE A 107 4.03 17.73 2.82
C ILE A 107 3.75 17.51 1.34
N ALA A 108 4.24 18.41 0.49
CA ALA A 108 4.25 18.28 -0.95
C ALA A 108 5.58 18.80 -1.52
N ILE A 109 5.96 18.31 -2.69
CA ILE A 109 7.14 18.77 -3.44
C ILE A 109 6.64 19.28 -4.80
N ASP A 110 7.04 20.49 -5.20
CA ASP A 110 6.66 21.03 -6.50
C ASP A 110 7.14 20.07 -7.62
N PRO A 111 6.23 19.54 -8.45
CA PRO A 111 6.58 18.59 -9.50
C PRO A 111 7.45 19.21 -10.60
N ASN A 112 7.46 20.53 -10.74
CA ASN A 112 8.28 21.26 -11.72
C ASN A 112 9.59 21.77 -11.12
N ASN A 113 9.72 21.80 -9.79
CA ASN A 113 10.93 22.21 -9.10
C ASN A 113 11.09 21.45 -7.77
N PRO A 114 11.86 20.36 -7.73
CA PRO A 114 11.99 19.51 -6.54
C PRO A 114 12.67 20.20 -5.34
N ASP A 115 13.27 21.37 -5.55
CA ASP A 115 13.85 22.20 -4.49
C ASP A 115 12.77 23.00 -3.74
N ILE A 116 11.55 23.10 -4.27
CA ILE A 116 10.43 23.75 -3.61
C ILE A 116 9.57 22.69 -2.91
N VAL A 117 9.39 22.88 -1.61
CA VAL A 117 8.60 21.99 -0.76
C VAL A 117 7.54 22.79 -0.01
N PHE A 118 6.41 22.16 0.27
CA PHE A 118 5.32 22.75 1.04
C PHE A 118 5.12 21.92 2.29
N SER A 119 5.03 22.55 3.45
CA SER A 119 4.73 21.87 4.71
C SER A 119 3.63 22.62 5.44
N GLY A 120 2.96 21.92 6.37
CA GLY A 120 1.92 22.56 7.15
C GLY A 120 1.30 21.72 8.26
N THR A 121 0.91 22.45 9.29
CA THR A 121 0.08 22.04 10.42
C THR A 121 -1.18 22.88 10.42
N GLU A 122 -1.06 24.07 10.99
CA GLU A 122 -2.01 25.16 11.04
C GLU A 122 -1.68 26.13 9.90
N ASP A 123 -0.39 26.34 9.65
CA ASP A 123 0.12 27.21 8.60
C ASP A 123 0.44 26.46 7.33
N ILE A 124 0.46 27.18 6.21
CA ILE A 124 1.05 26.70 4.96
C ILE A 124 2.38 27.41 4.77
N GLU A 125 3.45 26.63 4.66
CA GLU A 125 4.80 27.15 4.50
C GLU A 125 5.42 26.62 3.21
N LEU A 126 6.20 27.47 2.56
CA LEU A 126 7.05 27.15 1.42
C LEU A 126 8.49 27.04 1.93
N GLY A 127 9.05 25.85 1.82
CA GLY A 127 10.46 25.58 2.02
C GLY A 127 11.20 25.55 0.69
N ARG A 128 12.42 26.08 0.68
CA ARG A 128 13.37 25.93 -0.41
C ARG A 128 14.55 25.12 0.07
N LEU A 129 14.87 24.07 -0.66
CA LEU A 129 16.03 23.22 -0.42
C LEU A 129 17.18 23.74 -1.28
N SER A 130 18.34 23.94 -0.67
CA SER A 130 19.58 24.12 -1.41
C SER A 130 20.65 23.24 -0.78
N THR A 131 21.70 22.94 -1.52
CA THR A 131 22.83 22.17 -1.01
C THR A 131 24.04 23.10 -0.96
N ASP A 132 24.74 23.15 0.17
CA ASP A 132 26.02 23.85 0.25
C ASP A 132 27.17 23.04 -0.37
N ASP A 133 28.36 23.64 -0.42
CA ASP A 133 29.55 23.03 -1.03
C ASP A 133 29.97 21.71 -0.36
N ASP A 134 29.54 21.48 0.89
CA ASP A 134 29.83 20.26 1.65
C ASP A 134 28.74 19.18 1.48
N GLY A 135 27.73 19.45 0.66
CA GLY A 135 26.62 18.51 0.43
C GLY A 135 25.54 18.56 1.50
N ALA A 136 25.59 19.52 2.45
CA ALA A 136 24.56 19.68 3.46
C ALA A 136 23.38 20.45 2.89
N VAL A 137 22.17 19.93 3.13
CA VAL A 137 20.94 20.60 2.67
C VAL A 137 20.62 21.74 3.63
N GLN A 138 20.61 22.94 3.08
CA GLN A 138 20.11 24.16 3.70
C GLN A 138 18.62 24.32 3.36
N THR A 139 17.87 24.91 4.29
CA THR A 139 16.45 25.20 4.06
C THR A 139 16.10 26.62 4.41
N ASP A 140 15.42 27.29 3.49
CA ASP A 140 14.81 28.59 3.71
C ASP A 140 13.28 28.44 3.71
N TRP A 141 12.64 28.81 4.81
CA TRP A 141 11.20 28.64 5.00
C TRP A 141 10.50 29.98 5.05
N ARG A 142 9.40 30.08 4.29
CA ARG A 142 8.54 31.25 4.25
C ARG A 142 7.09 30.86 4.51
N LEU A 143 6.42 31.60 5.38
CA LEU A 143 4.99 31.51 5.58
C LEU A 143 4.26 31.95 4.31
N LEU A 144 3.43 31.06 3.75
CA LEU A 144 2.51 31.40 2.66
C LEU A 144 1.17 31.83 3.19
N LEU A 145 0.61 31.09 4.16
CA LEU A 145 -0.70 31.37 4.74
C LEU A 145 -0.67 31.07 6.23
N ASP A 146 -0.91 32.09 7.05
CA ASP A 146 -1.03 31.98 8.49
C ASP A 146 -2.43 31.47 8.83
N ASN A 147 -2.50 30.35 9.54
CA ASN A 147 -3.70 29.73 10.09
C ASN A 147 -5.01 30.06 9.34
N PRO A 148 -5.29 29.39 8.21
CA PRO A 148 -6.43 29.70 7.35
C PRO A 148 -7.80 29.44 7.99
N SER A 149 -7.82 28.76 9.14
CA SER A 149 -9.04 28.57 9.92
C SER A 149 -9.46 29.83 10.69
N GLY A 150 -8.53 30.75 10.94
CA GLY A 150 -8.73 31.89 11.83
C GLY A 150 -8.88 31.51 13.31
N ALA A 151 -8.67 30.24 13.68
CA ALA A 151 -8.77 29.77 15.06
C ALA A 151 -7.64 30.36 15.92
N THR A 152 -7.97 31.14 16.94
CA THR A 152 -6.96 31.65 17.88
C THR A 152 -6.48 30.51 18.78
N ASP A 153 -5.20 30.12 18.66
CA ASP A 153 -4.41 29.21 19.49
C ASP A 153 -5.20 28.26 20.44
N GLY A 154 -5.32 26.98 20.08
CA GLY A 154 -5.45 25.88 21.06
C GLY A 154 -6.58 24.87 20.86
N ASP A 155 -7.73 25.26 20.33
CA ASP A 155 -8.94 24.42 20.42
C ASP A 155 -9.47 23.85 19.09
N ASP A 156 -9.07 24.41 17.94
CA ASP A 156 -9.58 23.99 16.63
C ASP A 156 -8.42 23.61 15.67
N LEU A 157 -7.64 22.58 16.04
CA LEU A 157 -6.66 22.01 15.12
C LEU A 157 -7.37 21.44 13.87
N PRO A 158 -6.89 21.72 12.65
CA PRO A 158 -7.41 21.08 11.46
C PRO A 158 -7.30 19.56 11.61
N VAL A 159 -8.41 18.85 11.37
CA VAL A 159 -8.50 17.40 11.53
C VAL A 159 -7.84 16.69 10.34
N ASP A 160 -7.79 17.37 9.19
CA ASP A 160 -7.12 16.90 7.98
C ASP A 160 -6.64 18.12 7.16
N LEU A 161 -5.31 18.27 7.05
CA LEU A 161 -4.67 19.19 6.10
C LEU A 161 -3.91 18.35 5.09
N LYS A 162 -4.21 18.53 3.81
CA LYS A 162 -3.49 17.88 2.71
C LYS A 162 -3.03 18.93 1.71
N PHE A 163 -1.80 18.79 1.24
CA PHE A 163 -1.30 19.58 0.12
C PHE A 163 -1.46 18.81 -1.18
N ARG A 164 -1.82 19.55 -2.22
CA ARG A 164 -1.73 19.09 -3.60
C ARG A 164 -0.99 20.12 -4.43
N VAL A 165 -0.09 19.59 -5.24
CA VAL A 165 0.67 20.32 -6.25
C VAL A 165 0.56 19.48 -7.51
N PHE A 166 0.28 20.14 -8.63
CA PHE A 166 -0.02 19.45 -9.88
C PHE A 166 0.93 19.93 -10.95
N LYS A 167 1.53 18.99 -11.69
CA LYS A 167 2.42 19.31 -12.81
C LYS A 167 1.71 20.17 -13.85
N ALA A 168 0.42 19.88 -14.10
CA ALA A 168 -0.43 20.60 -15.04
C ALA A 168 -0.78 22.03 -14.62
N ILE A 169 -0.62 22.37 -13.33
CA ILE A 169 -0.92 23.71 -12.80
C ILE A 169 0.33 24.22 -12.07
N PRO A 170 1.36 24.64 -12.82
CA PRO A 170 2.62 25.08 -12.23
C PRO A 170 2.42 26.30 -11.32
N ASN A 171 3.32 26.49 -10.36
CA ASN A 171 3.35 27.65 -9.47
C ASN A 171 2.10 27.83 -8.59
N LYS A 172 1.29 26.77 -8.43
CA LYS A 172 0.16 26.74 -7.48
C LYS A 172 0.27 25.56 -6.53
N VAL A 173 -0.02 25.83 -5.26
CA VAL A 173 -0.24 24.81 -4.23
C VAL A 173 -1.68 24.93 -3.75
N PHE A 174 -2.33 23.78 -3.56
CA PHE A 174 -3.69 23.70 -3.07
C PHE A 174 -3.65 23.12 -1.67
N GLY A 175 -3.98 23.96 -0.68
CA GLY A 175 -4.27 23.52 0.68
C GLY A 175 -5.70 22.98 0.74
N VAL A 176 -5.86 21.71 1.07
CA VAL A 176 -7.14 21.04 1.22
C VAL A 176 -7.40 20.84 2.71
N PHE A 177 -8.50 21.41 3.21
CA PHE A 177 -8.79 21.47 4.65
C PHE A 177 -10.09 20.77 5.02
N ALA A 178 -10.06 20.10 6.18
CA ALA A 178 -11.24 19.75 6.96
C ALA A 178 -10.96 20.01 8.45
N TRP A 179 -11.76 20.88 9.07
CA TRP A 179 -11.75 21.09 10.51
C TRP A 179 -13.06 20.63 11.14
N ASN A 180 -12.95 20.15 12.37
CA ASN A 180 -14.10 19.90 13.21
C ASN A 180 -14.25 21.12 14.11
N THR A 181 -15.26 21.94 13.88
CA THR A 181 -15.56 22.96 14.88
C THR A 181 -16.17 22.26 16.09
N SER A 182 -15.93 22.78 17.29
CA SER A 182 -16.55 22.31 18.55
C SER A 182 -18.10 22.18 18.53
N SER A 183 -18.77 22.60 17.45
CA SER A 183 -20.23 22.66 17.26
C SER A 183 -20.83 21.62 16.30
N GLU A 184 -20.18 20.47 16.09
CA GLU A 184 -20.61 19.41 15.14
C GLU A 184 -20.63 19.81 13.65
N SER A 185 -20.27 21.05 13.31
CA SER A 185 -20.15 21.49 11.92
C SER A 185 -18.74 21.25 11.41
N PHE A 186 -18.60 20.32 10.46
CA PHE A 186 -17.39 20.21 9.65
C PHE A 186 -17.35 21.35 8.64
N ASN A 187 -16.25 22.09 8.62
CA ASN A 187 -16.03 23.16 7.66
C ASN A 187 -14.59 23.01 7.10
N GLY A 188 -14.31 23.70 6.00
CA GLY A 188 -13.12 23.52 5.19
C GLY A 188 -13.29 24.09 3.79
N GLY A 189 -12.42 23.66 2.89
CA GLY A 189 -12.42 24.09 1.50
C GLY A 189 -11.07 23.83 0.83
N ILE A 190 -10.88 24.50 -0.31
CA ILE A 190 -9.65 24.49 -1.08
C ILE A 190 -9.09 25.90 -1.09
N TYR A 191 -7.80 26.02 -0.77
CA TYR A 191 -7.06 27.27 -0.73
C TYR A 191 -6.02 27.22 -1.86
N PRO A 192 -6.34 27.76 -3.05
CA PRO A 192 -5.37 27.93 -4.12
C PRO A 192 -4.41 29.06 -3.74
N ILE A 193 -3.13 28.73 -3.66
CA ILE A 193 -2.07 29.68 -3.35
C ILE A 193 -1.11 29.72 -4.52
N SER A 194 -0.98 30.89 -5.14
CA SER A 194 0.02 31.10 -6.19
C SER A 194 1.33 31.53 -5.53
N TYR A 195 2.43 30.91 -5.95
CA TYR A 195 3.77 31.22 -5.46
C TYR A 195 4.73 31.47 -6.63
N SER A 196 5.74 32.30 -6.40
CA SER A 196 6.83 32.48 -7.35
C SER A 196 7.93 31.46 -7.07
N SER A 197 8.42 30.81 -8.12
CA SER A 197 9.59 29.93 -8.04
C SER A 197 10.90 30.70 -7.82
N THR A 198 10.91 32.01 -8.12
CA THR A 198 12.11 32.86 -7.96
C THR A 198 12.28 33.37 -6.52
N PRO A 199 13.52 33.40 -5.96
CA PRO A 199 13.74 33.72 -4.53
C PRO A 199 13.37 35.14 -4.12
N SER A 200 13.48 36.11 -5.02
CA SER A 200 13.29 37.53 -4.71
C SER A 200 11.83 37.97 -4.64
N ASP A 201 10.90 37.11 -5.05
CA ASP A 201 9.51 37.49 -5.22
C ASP A 201 8.69 37.09 -3.99
N THR A 202 8.41 38.09 -3.15
CA THR A 202 7.58 37.96 -1.95
C THR A 202 6.09 37.93 -2.26
N THR A 203 5.67 38.05 -3.52
CA THR A 203 4.26 38.05 -3.85
C THR A 203 3.68 36.65 -3.63
N THR A 204 2.70 36.59 -2.73
CA THR A 204 1.83 35.43 -2.54
C THR A 204 0.43 35.96 -2.81
N VAL A 205 -0.24 35.37 -3.80
CA VAL A 205 -1.62 35.76 -4.14
C VAL A 205 -2.55 34.70 -3.58
N HIS A 206 -3.36 35.12 -2.61
CA HIS A 206 -4.44 34.32 -2.06
C HIS A 206 -5.66 34.45 -2.95
N HIS A 207 -6.10 33.33 -3.48
CA HIS A 207 -7.37 33.25 -4.20
C HIS A 207 -8.52 33.01 -3.21
N PRO A 208 -9.76 33.40 -3.55
CA PRO A 208 -10.93 33.10 -2.74
C PRO A 208 -11.01 31.60 -2.39
N VAL A 209 -11.45 31.30 -1.18
CA VAL A 209 -11.64 29.90 -0.74
C VAL A 209 -12.69 29.24 -1.62
N VAL A 210 -12.27 28.21 -2.35
CA VAL A 210 -13.14 27.43 -3.21
C VAL A 210 -13.81 26.36 -2.36
N LEU A 211 -15.11 26.15 -2.55
CA LEU A 211 -15.89 25.23 -1.72
C LEU A 211 -15.85 25.60 -0.22
N ALA A 212 -15.84 26.89 0.12
CA ALA A 212 -15.94 27.34 1.52
C ALA A 212 -17.13 26.69 2.26
N GLY A 213 -16.90 26.20 3.48
CA GLY A 213 -17.93 25.46 4.22
C GLY A 213 -18.00 23.97 3.89
N LYS A 214 -17.18 23.47 2.95
CA LYS A 214 -17.21 22.07 2.52
C LYS A 214 -15.83 21.46 2.73
N PRO A 215 -15.67 20.53 3.68
CA PRO A 215 -14.41 19.81 3.84
C PRO A 215 -14.11 19.06 2.54
N VAL A 216 -12.89 19.16 2.03
CA VAL A 216 -12.48 18.41 0.84
C VAL A 216 -11.59 17.26 1.29
N ASN A 217 -11.90 16.04 0.88
CA ASN A 217 -11.17 14.84 1.28
C ASN A 217 -9.99 14.53 0.33
N ASP A 218 -10.23 14.67 -0.96
CA ASP A 218 -9.22 14.50 -2.01
C ASP A 218 -9.45 15.48 -3.16
N LEU A 219 -8.38 15.75 -3.90
CA LEU A 219 -8.33 16.69 -5.02
C LEU A 219 -7.35 16.15 -6.07
N ILE A 220 -7.77 16.17 -7.34
CA ILE A 220 -6.96 15.79 -8.50
C ILE A 220 -7.11 16.82 -9.60
N ALA A 221 -6.02 17.17 -10.27
CA ALA A 221 -6.03 17.96 -11.50
C ALA A 221 -5.85 17.04 -12.71
N LEU A 222 -6.65 17.25 -13.75
CA LEU A 222 -6.53 16.52 -15.00
C LEU A 222 -5.68 17.30 -16.00
N ASP A 223 -5.87 18.62 -16.04
CA ASP A 223 -5.11 19.57 -16.85
C ASP A 223 -5.00 20.94 -16.15
N GLU A 224 -4.57 21.97 -16.89
CA GLU A 224 -4.39 23.35 -16.39
C GLU A 224 -5.69 24.06 -16.02
N SER A 225 -6.84 23.54 -16.47
CA SER A 225 -8.16 24.16 -16.39
C SER A 225 -9.18 23.33 -15.63
N VAL A 226 -9.02 22.00 -15.53
CA VAL A 226 -9.99 21.09 -14.94
C VAL A 226 -9.40 20.29 -13.77
N MET A 227 -10.10 20.35 -12.64
CA MET A 227 -9.83 19.54 -11.46
C MET A 227 -11.11 18.90 -10.92
N TYR A 228 -10.96 17.90 -10.05
CA TYR A 228 -12.05 17.26 -9.33
C TYR A 228 -11.75 17.17 -7.84
N ALA A 229 -12.75 17.48 -7.03
CA ALA A 229 -12.68 17.46 -5.56
C ALA A 229 -13.78 16.56 -4.98
N SER A 230 -13.46 15.82 -3.93
CA SER A 230 -14.44 15.00 -3.20
C SER A 230 -14.83 15.68 -1.89
N VAL A 231 -16.14 15.88 -1.69
CA VAL A 231 -16.71 16.45 -0.47
C VAL A 231 -17.50 15.36 0.26
N PRO A 232 -17.16 15.03 1.53
CA PRO A 232 -17.74 13.93 2.26
C PRO A 232 -19.15 14.22 2.76
N ALA A 233 -19.99 13.18 2.77
CA ALA A 233 -21.25 13.20 3.50
C ALA A 233 -20.99 13.12 5.01
N ARG A 234 -20.93 14.27 5.67
CA ARG A 234 -20.81 14.41 7.13
C ARG A 234 -21.92 15.29 7.68
N ALA A 235 -22.23 15.16 8.97
CA ALA A 235 -23.13 16.07 9.65
C ALA A 235 -22.69 17.53 9.42
N GLY A 236 -23.65 18.39 9.09
CA GLY A 236 -23.42 19.81 8.80
C GLY A 236 -22.93 20.12 7.37
N VAL A 237 -22.48 19.14 6.57
CA VAL A 237 -22.00 19.39 5.21
C VAL A 237 -23.18 19.40 4.22
N THR A 238 -23.43 20.56 3.61
CA THR A 238 -24.44 20.68 2.55
C THR A 238 -23.88 20.15 1.22
N ASN A 239 -24.73 19.48 0.43
CA ASN A 239 -24.40 18.98 -0.91
C ASN A 239 -23.07 18.19 -0.99
N PRO A 240 -22.93 17.07 -0.24
CA PRO A 240 -21.77 16.20 -0.41
C PRO A 240 -21.77 15.53 -1.79
N GLY A 241 -20.59 15.22 -2.31
CA GLY A 241 -20.44 14.65 -3.64
C GLY A 241 -19.10 14.97 -4.30
N ILE A 242 -19.06 14.78 -5.61
CA ILE A 242 -17.89 15.11 -6.43
C ILE A 242 -18.14 16.44 -7.13
N TYR A 243 -17.20 17.36 -6.97
CA TYR A 243 -17.20 18.67 -7.59
C TYR A 243 -16.20 18.70 -8.73
N ARG A 244 -16.61 19.23 -9.89
CA ARG A 244 -15.71 19.67 -10.95
C ARG A 244 -15.31 21.11 -10.64
N LEU A 245 -14.02 21.39 -10.69
CA LEU A 245 -13.47 22.73 -10.55
C LEU A 245 -12.92 23.17 -11.90
N THR A 246 -13.28 24.38 -12.31
CA THR A 246 -12.78 24.98 -13.55
C THR A 246 -12.00 26.23 -13.23
N ILE A 247 -10.73 26.26 -13.62
CA ILE A 247 -9.86 27.44 -13.53
C ILE A 247 -10.15 28.32 -14.74
N GLN A 248 -10.61 29.53 -14.49
CA GLN A 248 -10.91 30.54 -15.48
C GLN A 248 -9.64 31.29 -15.91
N GLN A 249 -9.73 32.05 -17.01
CA GLN A 249 -8.59 32.82 -17.52
C GLN A 249 -8.08 33.89 -16.54
N ASP A 250 -8.93 34.39 -15.64
CA ASP A 250 -8.57 35.32 -14.57
C ASP A 250 -8.05 34.61 -13.30
N GLU A 251 -7.74 33.31 -13.42
CA GLU A 251 -7.36 32.40 -12.34
C GLU A 251 -8.43 32.14 -11.27
N SER A 252 -9.63 32.70 -11.40
CA SER A 252 -10.74 32.36 -10.53
C SER A 252 -11.14 30.89 -10.73
N ILE A 253 -11.62 30.25 -9.67
CA ILE A 253 -12.00 28.84 -9.72
C ILE A 253 -13.50 28.71 -9.44
N SER A 254 -14.24 28.26 -10.45
CA SER A 254 -15.66 27.90 -10.30
C SER A 254 -15.80 26.44 -9.90
N ALA A 255 -16.79 26.11 -9.07
CA ALA A 255 -17.06 24.75 -8.64
C ALA A 255 -18.50 24.33 -8.99
N GLU A 256 -18.64 23.15 -9.60
CA GLU A 256 -19.92 22.57 -10.00
C GLU A 256 -20.07 21.17 -9.42
N LEU A 257 -21.21 20.88 -8.79
CA LEU A 257 -21.51 19.54 -8.29
C LEU A 257 -21.88 18.63 -9.48
N VAL A 258 -21.02 17.67 -9.81
CA VAL A 258 -21.19 16.78 -10.98
C VAL A 258 -21.67 15.38 -10.60
N ALA A 259 -21.62 15.00 -9.32
CA ALA A 259 -22.22 13.77 -8.81
C ALA A 259 -22.72 13.96 -7.37
N SER A 260 -24.03 13.81 -7.14
CA SER A 260 -24.69 14.09 -5.86
C SER A 260 -24.88 12.86 -4.95
N SER A 261 -25.47 13.08 -3.77
CA SER A 261 -25.46 12.20 -2.59
C SER A 261 -26.05 10.81 -2.70
N ALA A 262 -26.85 10.50 -3.73
CA ALA A 262 -27.24 9.11 -4.03
C ALA A 262 -26.03 8.22 -4.38
N LEU A 263 -24.91 8.84 -4.77
CA LEU A 263 -23.59 8.24 -4.97
C LEU A 263 -22.63 8.58 -3.80
N ALA A 264 -23.01 9.47 -2.88
CA ALA A 264 -22.13 10.06 -1.86
C ALA A 264 -22.36 9.63 -0.40
N GLY A 265 -23.31 8.71 -0.12
CA GLY A 265 -23.46 8.13 1.22
C GLY A 265 -22.15 7.58 1.81
N ASP A 266 -21.21 7.20 0.92
CA ASP A 266 -19.85 6.76 1.26
C ASP A 266 -18.72 7.56 0.58
N ALA A 267 -19.01 8.53 -0.30
CA ALA A 267 -17.98 9.28 -1.05
C ALA A 267 -17.10 10.18 -0.18
N GLY A 268 -17.31 10.18 1.14
CA GLY A 268 -16.49 10.94 2.06
C GLY A 268 -15.07 10.48 2.25
N ASN A 269 -14.75 9.32 1.69
CA ASN A 269 -13.39 8.82 1.58
C ASN A 269 -12.96 8.66 0.11
N SER A 270 -13.62 9.36 -0.82
CA SER A 270 -13.32 9.18 -2.24
C SER A 270 -11.88 9.54 -2.55
N ILE A 271 -11.17 8.54 -3.08
CA ILE A 271 -9.81 8.65 -3.61
C ILE A 271 -9.91 8.76 -5.12
N PHE A 272 -9.17 9.67 -5.73
CA PHE A 272 -9.11 9.78 -7.20
C PHE A 272 -7.88 9.11 -7.80
N VAL A 273 -8.05 8.60 -9.02
CA VAL A 273 -6.96 8.26 -9.94
C VAL A 273 -7.39 8.58 -11.37
N TYR A 274 -6.48 9.13 -12.18
CA TYR A 274 -6.77 9.52 -13.57
C TYR A 274 -5.93 8.72 -14.56
N ASP A 275 -6.58 8.06 -15.49
CA ASP A 275 -5.95 7.43 -16.66
C ASP A 275 -5.97 8.41 -17.82
N GLN A 276 -4.84 9.06 -18.06
CA GLN A 276 -4.69 10.10 -19.09
C GLN A 276 -4.76 9.50 -20.49
N ASN A 277 -4.28 8.26 -20.68
CA ASN A 277 -4.30 7.60 -21.98
C ASN A 277 -5.72 7.29 -22.46
N ARG A 278 -6.65 7.09 -21.52
CA ARG A 278 -8.07 6.76 -21.80
C ARG A 278 -9.04 7.91 -21.50
N ASP A 279 -8.53 9.06 -21.03
CA ASP A 279 -9.29 10.16 -20.46
C ASP A 279 -10.38 9.67 -19.49
N LEU A 280 -9.96 8.83 -18.54
CA LEU A 280 -10.83 8.13 -17.59
C LEU A 280 -10.47 8.51 -16.16
N LEU A 281 -11.34 9.27 -15.51
CA LEU A 281 -11.24 9.55 -14.08
C LEU A 281 -11.97 8.47 -13.29
N MET A 282 -11.31 7.97 -12.25
CA MET A 282 -11.86 6.99 -11.34
C MET A 282 -11.91 7.56 -9.94
N ALA A 283 -12.96 7.19 -9.19
CA ALA A 283 -13.08 7.50 -7.78
C ALA A 283 -13.56 6.28 -7.00
N ALA A 284 -12.93 5.92 -5.88
CA ALA A 284 -13.43 4.86 -5.00
C ALA A 284 -13.79 5.40 -3.64
N SER A 285 -14.94 4.97 -3.14
CA SER A 285 -15.46 5.26 -1.82
C SER A 285 -15.46 3.99 -0.95
N ASN A 286 -16.11 4.03 0.22
CA ASN A 286 -16.15 2.85 1.07
C ASN A 286 -16.95 1.68 0.47
N SER A 287 -17.92 1.95 -0.38
CA SER A 287 -18.85 0.92 -0.89
C SER A 287 -19.07 0.99 -2.40
N HIS A 288 -18.47 1.97 -3.07
CA HIS A 288 -18.66 2.23 -4.48
C HIS A 288 -17.36 2.57 -5.20
N PHE A 289 -17.38 2.39 -6.51
CA PHE A 289 -16.36 2.89 -7.43
C PHE A 289 -17.10 3.53 -8.58
N TYR A 290 -16.51 4.63 -9.02
CA TYR A 290 -17.05 5.51 -10.00
C TYR A 290 -16.05 5.67 -11.11
N THR A 291 -16.55 5.70 -12.33
CA THR A 291 -15.77 6.03 -13.52
C THR A 291 -16.43 7.21 -14.22
N LEU A 292 -15.60 8.08 -14.79
CA LEU A 292 -16.00 9.19 -15.63
C LEU A 292 -15.13 9.15 -16.88
N SER A 293 -15.70 8.73 -18.01
CA SER A 293 -15.04 8.85 -19.31
C SER A 293 -15.08 10.28 -19.80
N SER A 294 -14.16 10.68 -20.68
CA SER A 294 -14.08 12.05 -21.19
C SER A 294 -13.90 13.09 -20.08
N ALA A 295 -13.15 12.73 -19.03
CA ALA A 295 -13.07 13.47 -17.79
C ALA A 295 -12.45 14.87 -17.95
N ALA A 296 -11.46 15.02 -18.84
CA ALA A 296 -10.83 16.30 -19.14
C ALA A 296 -11.83 17.30 -19.74
N SER A 297 -12.72 16.84 -20.62
CA SER A 297 -13.80 17.70 -21.15
C SER A 297 -14.92 17.96 -20.12
N GLY A 298 -15.02 17.11 -19.09
CA GLY A 298 -16.12 17.09 -18.14
C GLY A 298 -17.50 16.81 -18.75
N ALA A 299 -17.56 16.31 -20.00
CA ALA A 299 -18.81 15.99 -20.69
C ALA A 299 -19.33 14.57 -20.40
N GLY A 300 -18.54 13.74 -19.72
CA GLY A 300 -18.93 12.39 -19.35
C GLY A 300 -20.03 12.32 -18.30
N ALA A 301 -20.64 11.14 -18.19
CA ALA A 301 -21.50 10.80 -17.07
C ALA A 301 -20.74 9.90 -16.09
N TRP A 302 -20.94 10.12 -14.79
CA TRP A 302 -20.42 9.23 -13.77
C TRP A 302 -21.18 7.90 -13.79
N LEU A 303 -20.44 6.80 -13.96
CA LEU A 303 -20.95 5.44 -13.86
C LEU A 303 -20.50 4.84 -12.54
N GLY A 304 -21.44 4.48 -11.67
CA GLY A 304 -21.18 3.92 -10.36
C GLY A 304 -21.47 2.43 -10.27
N GLN A 305 -20.59 1.70 -9.58
CA GLN A 305 -20.79 0.31 -9.22
C GLN A 305 -20.65 0.13 -7.71
N SER A 306 -21.60 -0.57 -7.10
CA SER A 306 -21.56 -0.94 -5.68
C SER A 306 -20.86 -2.29 -5.50
N TYR A 307 -20.07 -2.44 -4.42
CA TYR A 307 -19.31 -3.67 -4.13
C TYR A 307 -19.87 -4.50 -2.97
N GLY A 308 -21.11 -4.28 -2.56
CA GLY A 308 -21.63 -4.89 -1.35
C GLY A 308 -21.00 -4.29 -0.10
N THR A 309 -21.07 -5.00 1.03
CA THR A 309 -20.73 -4.49 2.36
C THR A 309 -19.23 -4.61 2.71
N ASP A 310 -18.35 -4.76 1.72
CA ASP A 310 -16.92 -4.86 2.00
C ASP A 310 -16.38 -3.52 2.54
N PRO A 311 -15.34 -3.56 3.39
CA PRO A 311 -14.70 -2.35 3.89
C PRO A 311 -14.13 -1.51 2.75
N GLY A 312 -14.02 -0.21 2.99
CA GLY A 312 -13.68 0.76 1.95
C GLY A 312 -12.35 0.56 1.26
N ALA A 313 -12.30 1.02 0.00
CA ALA A 313 -11.03 1.15 -0.70
C ALA A 313 -10.15 2.18 0.01
N THR A 314 -8.93 1.78 0.35
CA THR A 314 -7.95 2.65 1.03
C THR A 314 -6.96 3.30 0.05
N ALA A 315 -6.83 2.77 -1.17
CA ALA A 315 -6.02 3.31 -2.27
C ALA A 315 -6.56 2.83 -3.62
N LEU A 316 -6.24 3.56 -4.70
CA LEU A 316 -6.58 3.24 -6.09
C LEU A 316 -5.42 3.52 -7.01
N ALA A 317 -4.95 2.62 -7.84
CA ALA A 317 -3.92 2.93 -8.83
C ALA A 317 -4.32 2.45 -10.22
N VAL A 318 -3.80 3.09 -11.28
CA VAL A 318 -4.05 2.69 -12.66
C VAL A 318 -2.77 2.55 -13.47
N ASP A 319 -2.50 1.35 -13.92
CA ASP A 319 -1.46 1.11 -14.91
C ASP A 319 -1.83 1.81 -16.23
N GLN A 320 -1.18 2.92 -16.56
CA GLN A 320 -1.54 3.72 -17.74
C GLN A 320 -1.32 2.93 -19.03
N GLU A 321 -0.34 2.02 -19.07
CA GLU A 321 -0.02 1.20 -20.24
C GLU A 321 -1.12 0.15 -20.45
N THR A 322 -1.37 -0.67 -19.43
CA THR A 322 -2.31 -1.79 -19.57
C THR A 322 -3.77 -1.42 -19.35
N GLY A 323 -4.04 -0.31 -18.64
CA GLY A 323 -5.37 0.10 -18.19
C GLY A 323 -5.87 -0.70 -16.99
N ARG A 324 -5.00 -1.50 -16.37
CA ARG A 324 -5.34 -2.25 -15.17
C ARG A 324 -5.54 -1.32 -14.00
N ILE A 325 -6.61 -1.55 -13.26
CA ILE A 325 -6.93 -0.77 -12.08
C ILE A 325 -6.70 -1.64 -10.87
N PHE A 326 -6.00 -1.08 -9.90
CA PHE A 326 -5.72 -1.72 -8.63
C PHE A 326 -6.44 -0.95 -7.54
N ARG A 327 -6.94 -1.67 -6.55
CA ARG A 327 -7.48 -1.08 -5.33
C ARG A 327 -7.01 -1.86 -4.12
N SER A 328 -6.72 -1.16 -3.03
CA SER A 328 -6.51 -1.82 -1.75
C SER A 328 -7.79 -1.77 -0.93
N ILE A 329 -8.19 -2.91 -0.36
CA ILE A 329 -9.28 -2.99 0.62
C ILE A 329 -8.76 -3.80 1.80
N SER A 330 -8.72 -3.17 2.98
CA SER A 330 -8.13 -3.76 4.19
C SER A 330 -6.69 -4.25 3.93
N ASN A 331 -6.44 -5.56 4.04
CA ASN A 331 -5.12 -6.17 3.83
C ASN A 331 -4.97 -6.83 2.44
N ARG A 332 -5.83 -6.51 1.48
CA ARG A 332 -5.82 -7.12 0.14
C ARG A 332 -5.70 -6.09 -0.96
N ILE A 333 -5.06 -6.49 -2.05
CA ILE A 333 -5.07 -5.77 -3.32
C ILE A 333 -5.95 -6.52 -4.29
N TYR A 334 -6.87 -5.82 -4.90
CA TYR A 334 -7.68 -6.31 -6.00
C TYR A 334 -7.20 -5.66 -7.29
N VAL A 335 -7.31 -6.40 -8.39
CA VAL A 335 -7.06 -5.91 -9.74
C VAL A 335 -8.32 -6.09 -10.59
N SER A 336 -8.59 -5.12 -11.45
CA SER A 336 -9.60 -5.17 -12.49
C SER A 336 -8.94 -4.92 -13.85
N ASP A 337 -9.24 -5.81 -14.80
CA ASP A 337 -8.84 -5.72 -16.21
C ASP A 337 -9.97 -5.11 -17.09
N ASP A 338 -11.11 -4.76 -16.49
CA ASP A 338 -12.35 -4.37 -17.19
C ASP A 338 -12.99 -3.09 -16.62
N LEU A 339 -12.12 -2.13 -16.29
CA LEU A 339 -12.49 -0.78 -15.83
C LEU A 339 -13.31 -0.77 -14.53
N GLY A 340 -13.02 -1.70 -13.63
CA GLY A 340 -13.65 -1.81 -12.31
C GLY A 340 -14.92 -2.66 -12.27
N SER A 341 -15.33 -3.27 -13.40
CA SER A 341 -16.54 -4.08 -13.50
C SER A 341 -16.42 -5.40 -12.72
N ILE A 342 -15.27 -6.07 -12.84
CA ILE A 342 -14.92 -7.30 -12.14
C ILE A 342 -13.59 -7.09 -11.41
N TRP A 343 -13.57 -7.50 -10.14
CA TRP A 343 -12.37 -7.46 -9.31
C TRP A 343 -11.92 -8.88 -8.98
N SER A 344 -10.64 -9.15 -9.20
CA SER A 344 -9.99 -10.37 -8.74
C SER A 344 -8.98 -10.02 -7.66
N VAL A 345 -8.83 -10.92 -6.68
CA VAL A 345 -7.80 -10.74 -5.64
C VAL A 345 -6.43 -10.92 -6.30
N PHE A 346 -5.67 -9.84 -6.39
CA PHE A 346 -4.31 -9.84 -6.90
C PHE A 346 -3.33 -10.28 -5.81
N PHE A 347 -3.56 -9.81 -4.58
CA PHE A 347 -2.70 -10.06 -3.43
C PHE A 347 -3.52 -10.11 -2.13
N THR A 348 -3.26 -11.09 -1.27
CA THR A 348 -4.03 -11.29 -0.02
C THR A 348 -3.35 -10.77 1.25
N GLY A 349 -2.15 -10.20 1.15
CA GLY A 349 -1.38 -9.79 2.33
C GLY A 349 -0.96 -10.94 3.26
N LEU A 350 -0.23 -10.60 4.31
CA LEU A 350 -0.14 -11.40 5.53
C LEU A 350 -1.34 -11.06 6.43
N ASN A 351 -1.90 -12.04 7.16
CA ASN A 351 -3.17 -11.89 7.90
C ASN A 351 -3.15 -10.81 9.00
N ASP A 352 -1.97 -10.34 9.39
CA ASP A 352 -1.75 -9.39 10.49
C ASP A 352 -1.03 -8.10 10.05
N GLU A 353 -0.86 -7.88 8.74
CA GLU A 353 -0.22 -6.68 8.19
C GLU A 353 -1.23 -5.76 7.51
N THR A 354 -1.19 -4.48 7.88
CA THR A 354 -1.82 -3.40 7.11
C THR A 354 -0.87 -3.04 5.97
N PHE A 355 -1.34 -3.15 4.72
CA PHE A 355 -0.54 -2.79 3.54
C PHE A 355 -0.84 -1.37 3.09
N HIS A 356 0.21 -0.64 2.74
CA HIS A 356 0.14 0.65 2.07
C HIS A 356 0.79 0.48 0.69
N VAL A 357 -0.01 0.64 -0.37
CA VAL A 357 0.33 0.24 -1.74
C VAL A 357 0.43 1.47 -2.63
N LEU A 358 1.50 1.57 -3.41
CA LEU A 358 1.53 2.34 -4.65
C LEU A 358 2.11 1.45 -5.77
N LEU A 359 2.13 1.93 -7.01
CA LEU A 359 2.51 1.20 -8.23
C LEU A 359 3.47 2.08 -9.08
N PRO A 360 4.21 1.51 -10.05
CA PRO A 360 5.38 2.14 -10.69
C PRO A 360 5.14 3.49 -11.39
N SER A 361 6.21 4.21 -11.75
CA SER A 361 6.23 5.59 -12.26
C SER A 361 5.50 5.85 -13.58
N SER A 362 5.07 4.81 -14.30
CA SER A 362 4.16 4.94 -15.45
C SER A 362 2.67 5.05 -15.04
N VAL A 363 2.36 5.10 -13.74
CA VAL A 363 1.01 5.10 -13.17
C VAL A 363 0.75 6.44 -12.48
N ALA A 364 -0.32 7.14 -12.88
CA ALA A 364 -0.78 8.36 -12.19
C ALA A 364 -0.99 8.07 -10.69
N SER A 365 -0.33 8.85 -9.84
CA SER A 365 -0.31 8.66 -8.39
C SER A 365 -1.68 8.93 -7.76
N SER A 366 -2.13 8.04 -6.87
CA SER A 366 -3.31 8.26 -6.03
C SER A 366 -2.96 8.55 -4.58
N THR A 367 -3.88 9.24 -3.89
CA THR A 367 -3.82 9.46 -2.45
C THR A 367 -4.73 8.49 -1.69
N ALA A 368 -4.75 8.50 -0.35
CA ALA A 368 -5.33 7.42 0.43
C ALA A 368 -6.21 7.88 1.61
N ALA A 369 -7.05 6.96 2.12
CA ALA A 369 -8.11 7.21 3.10
C ALA A 369 -8.30 6.12 4.17
N ARG A 370 -8.82 6.57 5.33
CA ARG A 370 -8.85 6.02 6.70
C ARG A 370 -9.53 4.66 6.95
N ILE A 371 -9.08 4.00 8.03
CA ILE A 371 -9.68 2.82 8.70
C ILE A 371 -10.55 3.23 9.91
N SER A 372 -11.66 2.52 10.17
CA SER A 372 -12.37 2.49 11.47
C SER A 372 -12.50 1.05 12.03
N LYS A 373 -12.26 0.91 13.35
CA LYS A 373 -11.93 -0.23 14.26
C LYS A 373 -13.00 -1.36 14.47
N PRO A 374 -12.74 -2.51 15.19
CA PRO A 374 -12.15 -2.61 16.55
C PRO A 374 -11.15 -3.75 16.94
N LEU A 375 -10.30 -3.40 17.94
CA LEU A 375 -9.71 -4.13 19.11
C LEU A 375 -9.08 -5.53 19.01
N ALA A 376 -7.77 -5.64 19.30
CA ALA A 376 -7.20 -6.23 20.53
C ALA A 376 -5.69 -5.95 20.65
N GLN A 377 -5.22 -5.65 21.86
CA GLN A 377 -3.84 -5.31 22.22
C GLN A 377 -2.87 -6.51 22.10
N ALA A 378 -1.63 -6.22 21.69
CA ALA A 378 -0.45 -6.79 22.33
C ALA A 378 0.70 -5.78 22.21
N SER A 379 0.96 -5.06 23.30
CA SER A 379 2.18 -4.31 23.51
C SER A 379 3.36 -5.28 23.53
N VAL A 380 4.42 -5.03 22.75
CA VAL A 380 5.74 -5.60 23.02
C VAL A 380 6.72 -4.45 23.19
N LEU A 381 6.96 -4.13 24.45
CA LEU A 381 8.12 -3.40 24.92
C LEU A 381 9.38 -4.24 24.67
N GLY A 382 10.44 -3.61 24.17
CA GLY A 382 11.80 -4.15 24.23
C GLY A 382 12.30 -4.76 22.92
N GLY A 383 13.28 -4.10 22.32
CA GLY A 383 13.87 -4.50 21.04
C GLY A 383 14.66 -5.81 21.06
N SER A 384 14.95 -6.30 19.85
CA SER A 384 16.27 -6.79 19.48
C SER A 384 16.38 -6.81 17.95
N ALA A 385 17.55 -6.44 17.44
CA ALA A 385 17.86 -6.19 16.03
C ALA A 385 18.02 -7.46 15.17
N LEU A 386 17.47 -8.62 15.55
CA LEU A 386 17.58 -9.84 14.75
C LEU A 386 16.35 -10.73 14.98
N GLY A 387 15.51 -10.90 13.95
CA GLY A 387 14.61 -12.05 13.87
C GLY A 387 13.26 -11.80 13.22
N LEU A 388 13.13 -12.16 11.95
CA LEU A 388 11.86 -12.68 11.43
C LEU A 388 12.13 -14.03 10.77
N SER A 389 12.26 -15.06 11.62
CA SER A 389 12.04 -16.43 11.17
C SER A 389 10.55 -16.64 10.93
N ARG A 390 10.18 -16.82 9.66
CA ARG A 390 9.03 -17.58 9.15
C ARG A 390 7.92 -17.88 10.18
N ILE A 391 6.97 -16.96 10.35
CA ILE A 391 5.62 -17.34 10.79
C ILE A 391 4.80 -17.62 9.53
N SER A 392 4.96 -18.84 9.01
CA SER A 392 4.05 -19.41 8.03
C SER A 392 2.70 -19.64 8.71
N GLN A 393 1.82 -18.64 8.73
CA GLN A 393 0.38 -18.90 8.83
C GLN A 393 -0.10 -19.45 7.48
N SER A 394 0.32 -20.67 7.16
CA SER A 394 -0.47 -21.51 6.27
C SER A 394 -1.87 -21.57 6.87
N ASN A 395 -2.92 -21.44 6.05
CA ASN A 395 -4.22 -22.04 6.35
C ASN A 395 -4.01 -23.56 6.44
N ASN A 396 -3.34 -24.00 7.50
CA ASN A 396 -2.81 -25.32 7.66
C ASN A 396 -4.03 -26.18 7.85
N ILE A 397 -4.50 -26.79 6.76
CA ILE A 397 -5.58 -27.76 6.85
C ILE A 397 -5.01 -28.84 7.76
N PRO A 398 -5.48 -29.01 9.02
CA PRO A 398 -4.89 -29.97 9.92
C PRO A 398 -5.00 -31.32 9.21
N SER A 399 -3.87 -31.90 8.87
CA SER A 399 -3.79 -33.01 7.92
C SER A 399 -3.09 -34.20 8.57
N ASN A 400 -3.58 -35.39 8.26
CA ASN A 400 -2.93 -36.65 8.55
C ASN A 400 -2.45 -37.23 7.22
N CYS A 401 -1.13 -37.34 7.07
CA CYS A 401 -0.51 -38.03 5.95
C CYS A 401 0.07 -39.36 6.43
N SER A 402 -0.15 -40.40 5.63
CA SER A 402 0.36 -41.74 5.92
C SER A 402 0.81 -42.41 4.63
N ILE A 403 1.71 -43.39 4.79
CA ILE A 403 2.07 -44.30 3.71
C ILE A 403 1.69 -45.73 4.08
N ILE A 404 1.17 -46.46 3.10
CA ILE A 404 0.84 -47.88 3.22
C ILE A 404 1.70 -48.61 2.20
N VAL A 405 2.54 -49.54 2.67
CA VAL A 405 3.31 -50.42 1.79
C VAL A 405 2.39 -51.57 1.36
N GLY A 406 2.38 -51.90 0.06
CA GLY A 406 1.59 -53.00 -0.49
C GLY A 406 1.91 -54.33 0.20
N LYS A 407 0.91 -55.22 0.29
CA LYS A 407 0.99 -56.52 0.99
C LYS A 407 2.13 -57.42 0.48
N SER A 408 2.56 -57.25 -0.77
CA SER A 408 3.69 -57.98 -1.37
C SER A 408 5.03 -57.66 -0.69
N CYS A 409 5.16 -56.48 -0.05
CA CYS A 409 6.42 -55.97 0.48
C CYS A 409 6.36 -55.55 1.96
N ALA A 410 5.16 -55.38 2.53
CA ALA A 410 4.99 -54.97 3.92
C ALA A 410 5.48 -56.08 4.89
N GLY A 411 6.46 -55.76 5.73
CA GLY A 411 6.95 -56.64 6.80
C GLY A 411 7.71 -57.89 6.32
N LYS A 412 7.95 -58.03 5.01
CA LYS A 412 8.64 -59.18 4.42
C LYS A 412 10.03 -58.76 3.93
N SER A 413 10.99 -59.69 4.04
CA SER A 413 12.25 -59.56 3.31
C SER A 413 12.03 -60.03 1.86
N ILE A 414 12.15 -59.13 0.89
CA ILE A 414 11.84 -59.36 -0.53
C ILE A 414 13.09 -59.60 -1.37
N SER A 415 12.94 -60.22 -2.55
CA SER A 415 14.06 -60.39 -3.49
C SER A 415 14.46 -59.06 -4.14
N PRO A 416 15.75 -58.84 -4.44
CA PRO A 416 16.16 -57.67 -5.23
C PRO A 416 15.41 -57.62 -6.57
N GLY A 417 14.88 -56.44 -6.92
CA GLY A 417 14.13 -56.22 -8.15
C GLY A 417 12.62 -56.52 -8.04
N GLN A 418 12.15 -57.06 -6.91
CA GLN A 418 10.72 -57.30 -6.71
C GLN A 418 9.92 -55.99 -6.77
N GLU A 419 8.79 -56.03 -7.47
CA GLU A 419 7.88 -54.89 -7.57
C GLU A 419 7.11 -54.70 -6.27
N CYS A 420 7.15 -53.47 -5.76
CA CYS A 420 6.44 -53.02 -4.58
C CYS A 420 5.56 -51.82 -4.93
N SER A 421 4.50 -51.65 -4.15
CA SER A 421 3.65 -50.47 -4.21
C SER A 421 3.69 -49.72 -2.87
N ILE A 422 3.66 -48.38 -2.93
CA ILE A 422 3.40 -47.51 -1.79
C ILE A 422 2.19 -46.65 -2.12
N THR A 423 1.16 -46.71 -1.28
CA THR A 423 0.03 -45.80 -1.33
C THR A 423 0.25 -44.66 -0.35
N VAL A 424 0.32 -43.44 -0.86
CA VAL A 424 0.37 -42.21 -0.08
C VAL A 424 -1.06 -41.72 0.14
N ASN A 425 -1.43 -41.47 1.38
CA ASN A 425 -2.74 -40.93 1.76
C ASN A 425 -2.57 -39.57 2.42
N LEU A 426 -3.44 -38.63 2.05
CA LEU A 426 -3.58 -37.33 2.68
C LEU A 426 -5.06 -37.11 3.04
N LYS A 427 -5.34 -37.01 4.33
CA LYS A 427 -6.68 -36.77 4.85
C LYS A 427 -6.69 -35.53 5.71
N ASN A 428 -7.78 -34.78 5.66
CA ASN A 428 -8.06 -33.76 6.66
C ASN A 428 -8.26 -34.47 8.02
N ARG A 429 -7.52 -34.04 9.04
CA ARG A 429 -7.51 -34.62 10.39
C ARG A 429 -8.88 -34.54 11.05
N ASN A 430 -9.62 -33.47 10.80
CA ASN A 430 -10.91 -33.19 11.42
C ASN A 430 -12.02 -33.95 10.69
N THR A 431 -12.13 -33.79 9.37
CA THR A 431 -13.23 -34.38 8.60
C THR A 431 -12.99 -35.82 8.16
N LYS A 432 -11.75 -36.32 8.30
CA LYS A 432 -11.28 -37.61 7.76
C LYS A 432 -11.43 -37.77 6.24
N LYS A 433 -11.91 -36.75 5.52
CA LYS A 433 -12.05 -36.75 4.05
C LYS A 433 -10.68 -36.63 3.39
N GLY A 434 -10.50 -37.31 2.27
CA GLY A 434 -9.27 -37.26 1.49
C GLY A 434 -9.08 -35.93 0.78
N ILE A 435 -7.86 -35.41 0.78
CA ILE A 435 -7.51 -34.13 0.15
C ILE A 435 -6.87 -34.41 -1.22
N SER A 436 -7.59 -34.11 -2.30
CA SER A 436 -7.16 -34.34 -3.68
C SER A 436 -6.29 -33.20 -4.25
N GLY A 437 -5.53 -33.50 -5.31
CA GLY A 437 -4.79 -32.51 -6.11
C GLY A 437 -3.50 -32.01 -5.46
N LYS A 438 -3.15 -32.47 -4.25
CA LYS A 438 -1.99 -31.97 -3.51
C LYS A 438 -0.72 -32.72 -3.89
N SER A 439 0.31 -31.96 -4.21
CA SER A 439 1.63 -32.47 -4.58
C SER A 439 2.35 -33.07 -3.37
N PHE A 440 3.07 -34.17 -3.59
CA PHE A 440 3.93 -34.78 -2.59
C PHE A 440 5.26 -35.23 -3.17
N ALA A 441 6.26 -35.33 -2.29
CA ALA A 441 7.52 -36.00 -2.54
C ALA A 441 7.60 -37.28 -1.71
N LEU A 442 7.75 -38.43 -2.38
CA LEU A 442 8.14 -39.68 -1.73
C LEU A 442 9.66 -39.67 -1.58
N GLN A 443 10.13 -39.66 -0.35
CA GLN A 443 11.55 -39.68 -0.01
C GLN A 443 12.01 -41.08 0.38
N ARG A 444 13.29 -41.38 0.14
CA ARG A 444 13.95 -42.63 0.48
C ARG A 444 15.25 -42.37 1.25
N LYS A 445 15.55 -43.23 2.23
CA LYS A 445 16.82 -43.29 2.97
C LYS A 445 17.43 -44.69 2.88
N LEU A 446 18.72 -44.78 2.56
CA LEU A 446 19.48 -46.02 2.43
C LEU A 446 20.45 -46.14 3.62
N GLY A 447 20.17 -47.04 4.56
CA GLY A 447 21.00 -47.19 5.77
C GLY A 447 21.05 -45.90 6.60
N SER A 448 22.25 -45.41 6.91
CA SER A 448 22.48 -44.17 7.67
C SER A 448 22.34 -42.89 6.85
N SER A 449 22.10 -42.96 5.53
CA SER A 449 22.12 -41.78 4.64
C SER A 449 21.10 -40.68 5.00
N THR A 450 21.24 -39.52 4.37
CA THR A 450 20.19 -38.48 4.38
C THR A 450 18.97 -38.91 3.56
N TRP A 451 17.82 -38.28 3.81
CA TRP A 451 16.61 -38.48 3.01
C TRP A 451 16.76 -37.80 1.66
N SER A 452 16.54 -38.55 0.58
CA SER A 452 16.57 -38.03 -0.80
C SER A 452 15.21 -38.19 -1.46
N ARG A 453 14.87 -37.29 -2.39
CA ARG A 453 13.65 -37.41 -3.20
C ARG A 453 13.78 -38.63 -4.11
N PHE A 454 12.82 -39.53 -4.04
CA PHE A 454 12.77 -40.76 -4.84
C PHE A 454 11.74 -40.66 -5.97
N LYS A 455 10.52 -40.25 -5.65
CA LYS A 455 9.44 -39.99 -6.62
C LYS A 455 8.56 -38.82 -6.16
N SER A 456 7.73 -38.30 -7.03
CA SER A 456 6.72 -37.29 -6.71
C SER A 456 5.38 -37.64 -7.37
N GLY A 457 4.31 -37.00 -6.92
CA GLY A 457 2.99 -37.17 -7.50
C GLY A 457 1.99 -36.18 -6.91
N LYS A 458 0.74 -36.27 -7.38
CA LYS A 458 -0.42 -35.57 -6.80
C LYS A 458 -1.42 -36.59 -6.28
N THR A 459 -2.08 -36.29 -5.15
CA THR A 459 -3.18 -37.12 -4.64
C THR A 459 -4.37 -37.10 -5.60
N LEU A 460 -5.06 -38.23 -5.77
CA LEU A 460 -6.24 -38.33 -6.63
C LEU A 460 -7.53 -38.00 -5.85
N LYS A 461 -8.70 -38.11 -6.51
CA LYS A 461 -10.01 -38.06 -5.86
C LYS A 461 -10.03 -39.08 -4.70
N GLY A 462 -10.34 -38.61 -3.49
CA GLY A 462 -10.25 -39.42 -2.26
C GLY A 462 -8.90 -39.33 -1.52
N GLY A 463 -7.96 -38.49 -1.97
CA GLY A 463 -6.74 -38.14 -1.22
C GLY A 463 -5.64 -39.20 -1.23
N ALA A 464 -5.74 -40.21 -2.08
CA ALA A 464 -4.77 -41.30 -2.17
C ALA A 464 -4.06 -41.34 -3.53
N LYS A 465 -2.80 -41.78 -3.55
CA LYS A 465 -2.06 -42.11 -4.79
C LYS A 465 -1.14 -43.31 -4.54
N THR A 466 -1.26 -44.34 -5.38
CA THR A 466 -0.36 -45.49 -5.37
C THR A 466 0.78 -45.29 -6.36
N ILE A 467 2.00 -45.60 -5.92
CA ILE A 467 3.22 -45.58 -6.72
C ILE A 467 3.84 -46.98 -6.71
N ASN A 468 4.03 -47.55 -7.90
CA ASN A 468 4.75 -48.80 -8.09
C ASN A 468 6.23 -48.55 -8.41
N PHE A 469 7.10 -49.41 -7.89
CA PHE A 469 8.54 -49.37 -8.14
C PHE A 469 9.22 -50.69 -7.77
N GLN A 470 10.38 -50.96 -8.40
CA GLN A 470 11.22 -52.10 -8.05
C GLN A 470 12.17 -51.77 -6.91
N VAL A 471 12.32 -52.69 -5.95
CA VAL A 471 13.20 -52.49 -4.79
C VAL A 471 14.52 -53.22 -4.99
N LYS A 472 15.61 -52.47 -5.18
CA LYS A 472 16.95 -53.04 -5.37
C LYS A 472 17.75 -53.18 -4.08
N LYS A 473 17.49 -52.34 -3.07
CA LYS A 473 18.21 -52.30 -1.79
C LYS A 473 17.23 -52.05 -0.64
N SER A 474 17.57 -52.54 0.55
CA SER A 474 16.84 -52.23 1.79
C SER A 474 16.81 -50.71 2.02
N ALA A 475 15.61 -50.15 2.26
CA ALA A 475 15.44 -48.71 2.40
C ALA A 475 14.23 -48.34 3.27
N SER A 476 14.30 -47.15 3.85
CA SER A 476 13.17 -46.49 4.52
C SER A 476 12.50 -45.50 3.57
N TYR A 477 11.17 -45.45 3.58
CA TYR A 477 10.37 -44.55 2.73
C TYR A 477 9.47 -43.67 3.60
N ARG A 478 9.23 -42.42 3.17
CA ARG A 478 8.23 -41.50 3.77
C ARG A 478 7.67 -40.56 2.70
N ALA A 479 6.45 -40.07 2.90
CA ALA A 479 5.87 -39.02 2.06
C ALA A 479 5.97 -37.66 2.77
N VAL A 480 6.29 -36.62 1.99
CA VAL A 480 6.35 -35.23 2.43
C VAL A 480 5.43 -34.40 1.54
N PHE A 481 4.51 -33.69 2.18
CA PHE A 481 3.66 -32.67 1.58
C PHE A 481 4.20 -31.32 2.05
N ASN A 482 4.72 -30.53 1.12
CA ASN A 482 5.19 -29.17 1.38
C ASN A 482 4.58 -28.27 0.31
N SER A 483 3.42 -27.70 0.65
CA SER A 483 2.68 -26.75 -0.18
C SER A 483 2.14 -25.65 0.72
N ASP A 484 1.79 -24.52 0.14
CA ASP A 484 1.42 -23.27 0.84
C ASP A 484 0.24 -23.42 1.83
N SER A 485 -0.50 -24.53 1.77
CA SER A 485 -1.67 -24.83 2.63
C SER A 485 -1.57 -26.12 3.45
N ILE A 486 -0.51 -26.93 3.27
CA ILE A 486 -0.36 -28.24 3.93
C ILE A 486 1.12 -28.55 4.17
N SER A 487 1.50 -28.65 5.45
CA SER A 487 2.76 -29.25 5.89
C SER A 487 2.50 -30.58 6.59
N CYS A 488 2.91 -31.68 5.96
CA CYS A 488 2.77 -33.01 6.58
C CYS A 488 3.85 -33.99 6.14
N THR A 489 4.45 -34.69 7.11
CA THR A 489 5.41 -35.78 6.87
C THR A 489 4.90 -37.09 7.49
N SER A 490 4.82 -38.15 6.68
CA SER A 490 4.36 -39.46 7.17
C SER A 490 5.44 -40.16 8.00
N SER A 491 5.03 -41.06 8.92
CA SER A 491 5.98 -42.01 9.54
C SER A 491 6.70 -42.85 8.49
N ALA A 492 7.98 -43.16 8.74
CA ALA A 492 8.77 -43.96 7.83
C ALA A 492 8.33 -45.44 7.83
N LYS A 493 8.42 -46.10 6.67
CA LYS A 493 8.23 -47.55 6.53
C LYS A 493 9.45 -48.19 5.90
N ASN A 494 9.92 -49.28 6.50
CA ASN A 494 11.09 -50.02 6.04
C ASN A 494 10.65 -51.14 5.09
N ILE A 495 11.32 -51.24 3.94
CA ILE A 495 11.23 -52.40 3.06
C ILE A 495 12.62 -53.05 3.06
N ARG A 496 12.70 -54.30 3.53
CA ARG A 496 13.95 -55.06 3.63
C ARG A 496 14.11 -55.96 2.42
N VAL A 497 15.28 -55.96 1.80
CA VAL A 497 15.64 -56.90 0.73
C VAL A 497 16.43 -58.05 1.35
N LYS A 498 16.08 -59.30 1.05
CA LYS A 498 16.91 -60.47 1.40
C LYS A 498 18.21 -60.34 0.60
N ILE A 499 19.31 -60.16 1.31
CA ILE A 499 20.63 -60.39 0.73
C ILE A 499 20.74 -61.91 0.66
N ARG A 500 20.75 -62.48 -0.56
CA ARG A 500 21.23 -63.85 -0.76
C ARG A 500 22.72 -63.78 -0.43
N THR A 501 23.10 -64.20 0.78
CA THR A 501 24.48 -64.54 1.10
C THR A 501 24.89 -65.77 0.33
#